data_AF-A0A7D5RQG4-F1
#
_entry.id   AF-A0A7D5RQG4-F1
#
_cell.length_a   1.000
_cell.length_b   1.000
_cell.length_c   1.000
_cell.angle_alpha   90.00
_cell.angle_beta   90.00
_cell.angle_gamma   90.00
#
_symmetry.space_group_name_H-M   'P 1'
#
loop_
_entity.id
_entity.type
_entity.pdbx_description
1 polymer ?
#
loop_
_entity_poly.entity_id
_entity_poly.type
_entity_poly.pdbx_seq_one_letter_code
_entity_poly.pdbx_strand_id
1 'polypeptide(L)'
;MPFAIAFFTTYCMLLFGYMAPKLGGLKIPVLLYAIVISIMAIMAWTRYGTAKGRSYWLVALGAGLFVISDSVLAINKFSNPIPNAGIIIMLTYILAQYGITMGAIARIRDR
;
A
#
# COMPACT_ATOMS: atom_id res chain seq x y z
N MET A 1 -6.50 10.28 12.66
CA MET A 1 -7.18 8.97 12.49
C MET A 1 -8.21 8.96 11.36
N PRO A 2 -9.18 9.89 11.23
CA PRO A 2 -10.13 9.86 10.10
C PRO A 2 -9.52 10.22 8.74
N PHE A 3 -8.50 11.09 8.73
CA PHE A 3 -7.83 11.51 7.49
C PHE A 3 -7.16 10.37 6.71
N ALA A 4 -6.57 9.40 7.41
CA ALA A 4 -5.93 8.25 6.75
C ALA A 4 -6.96 7.35 6.06
N ILE A 5 -8.09 7.10 6.74
CA ILE A 5 -9.22 6.33 6.18
C ILE A 5 -9.74 7.03 4.93
N ALA A 6 -10.05 8.32 5.02
CA ALA A 6 -10.53 9.10 3.89
C ALA A 6 -9.54 9.10 2.72
N PHE A 7 -8.24 9.29 3.00
CA PHE A 7 -7.20 9.31 1.98
C PHE A 7 -7.07 7.97 1.24
N PHE A 8 -6.86 6.87 1.96
CA PHE A 8 -6.64 5.56 1.33
C PHE A 8 -7.91 5.01 0.68
N THR A 9 -9.09 5.29 1.25
CA THR A 9 -10.37 4.88 0.64
C THR A 9 -10.61 5.63 -0.67
N THR A 10 -10.44 6.95 -0.67
CA THR A 10 -10.57 7.78 -1.89
C THR A 10 -9.56 7.34 -2.94
N TYR A 11 -8.31 7.11 -2.54
CA TYR A 11 -7.26 6.61 -3.43
C TYR A 11 -7.63 5.26 -4.06
N CYS A 12 -8.09 4.30 -3.26
CA CYS A 12 -8.52 2.98 -3.72
C CYS A 12 -9.67 3.08 -4.72
N MET A 13 -10.68 3.90 -4.43
CA MET A 13 -11.83 4.10 -5.33
C MET A 13 -11.41 4.72 -6.66
N LEU A 14 -10.53 5.71 -6.65
CA LEU A 14 -10.02 6.36 -7.86
C LEU A 14 -9.20 5.38 -8.72
N LEU A 15 -8.26 4.66 -8.11
CA LEU A 15 -7.42 3.70 -8.82
C LEU A 15 -8.25 2.54 -9.40
N PHE A 16 -9.17 1.99 -8.60
CA PHE A 16 -10.07 0.93 -9.08
C PHE A 16 -10.98 1.45 -10.19
N GLY A 17 -11.58 2.64 -10.05
CA GLY A 17 -12.43 3.25 -11.06
C GLY A 17 -11.72 3.46 -12.39
N TYR A 18 -10.43 3.84 -12.37
CA TYR A 18 -9.60 3.95 -13.56
C TYR A 18 -9.40 2.61 -14.28
N MET A 19 -9.23 1.51 -13.55
CA MET A 19 -8.99 0.17 -14.13
C MET A 19 -10.28 -0.61 -14.42
N ALA A 20 -11.39 -0.28 -13.76
CA ALA A 20 -12.67 -1.02 -13.79
C ALA A 20 -13.18 -1.32 -15.21
N PRO A 21 -13.13 -0.40 -16.19
CA PRO A 21 -13.59 -0.68 -17.54
C PRO A 21 -12.81 -1.80 -18.25
N LYS A 22 -11.52 -1.96 -17.92
CA LYS A 22 -10.58 -2.89 -18.56
C LYS A 22 -10.50 -4.26 -17.87
N LEU A 23 -11.07 -4.39 -16.67
CA LEU A 23 -10.88 -5.56 -15.80
C LEU A 23 -11.73 -6.79 -16.18
N GLY A 24 -12.78 -6.65 -16.99
CA GLY A 24 -13.63 -7.77 -17.40
C GLY A 24 -14.14 -8.61 -16.21
N GLY A 25 -13.87 -9.91 -16.22
CA GLY A 25 -14.23 -10.84 -15.14
C GLY A 25 -13.37 -10.74 -13.87
N LEU A 26 -12.25 -10.01 -13.90
CA LEU A 26 -11.33 -9.86 -12.76
C LEU A 26 -11.69 -8.70 -11.83
N LYS A 27 -12.81 -8.00 -12.07
CA LYS A 27 -13.27 -6.88 -11.25
C LYS A 27 -13.37 -7.21 -9.76
N ILE A 28 -14.05 -8.31 -9.42
CA ILE A 28 -14.27 -8.70 -8.02
C ILE A 28 -12.93 -9.06 -7.33
N PRO A 29 -12.08 -9.94 -7.90
CA PRO A 29 -10.77 -10.23 -7.32
C PRO A 29 -9.90 -8.98 -7.09
N VAL A 30 -9.85 -8.08 -8.07
CA VAL A 30 -9.01 -6.87 -7.98
C VAL A 30 -9.55 -5.88 -6.95
N LEU A 31 -10.88 -5.73 -6.86
CA LEU A 31 -11.51 -4.91 -5.83
C LEU A 31 -11.18 -5.42 -4.42
N LEU A 32 -11.34 -6.74 -4.19
CA LEU A 32 -11.03 -7.36 -2.90
C LEU A 32 -9.56 -7.15 -2.53
N TYR A 33 -8.64 -7.35 -3.48
CA TYR A 33 -7.22 -7.11 -3.26
C TYR A 33 -6.95 -5.65 -2.88
N ALA A 34 -7.52 -4.68 -3.63
CA ALA A 34 -7.33 -3.25 -3.37
C ALA A 34 -7.86 -2.84 -1.98
N ILE A 35 -8.99 -3.43 -1.54
CA ILE A 35 -9.53 -3.24 -0.19
C ILE A 35 -8.55 -3.74 0.87
N VAL A 36 -8.00 -4.94 0.72
CA VAL A 36 -7.06 -5.53 1.69
C VAL A 36 -5.81 -4.66 1.84
N ILE A 37 -5.22 -4.22 0.74
CA ILE A 37 -4.05 -3.33 0.76
C ILE A 37 -4.39 -1.97 1.38
N SER A 38 -5.57 -1.44 1.12
CA SER A 38 -6.03 -0.17 1.72
C SER A 38 -6.21 -0.29 3.23
N ILE A 39 -6.80 -1.39 3.71
CA ILE A 39 -6.94 -1.67 5.15
C ILE A 39 -5.56 -1.73 5.81
N MET A 40 -4.59 -2.44 5.21
CA MET A 40 -3.22 -2.51 5.72
C MET A 40 -2.61 -1.10 5.86
N ALA A 41 -2.74 -0.25 4.83
CA ALA A 41 -2.20 1.11 4.85
C ALA A 41 -2.88 2.01 5.90
N ILE A 42 -4.20 1.89 6.04
CA ILE A 42 -4.99 2.57 7.08
C ILE A 42 -4.51 2.14 8.47
N MET A 43 -4.35 0.83 8.71
CA MET A 43 -3.87 0.30 9.99
C MET A 43 -2.44 0.80 10.30
N ALA A 44 -1.56 0.82 9.31
CA ALA A 44 -0.20 1.35 9.46
C ALA A 44 -0.21 2.82 9.91
N TRP A 45 -1.02 3.67 9.26
CA TRP A 45 -1.09 5.09 9.60
C TRP A 45 -1.84 5.38 10.91
N THR A 46 -2.76 4.49 11.30
CA THR A 46 -3.51 4.59 12.56
C THR A 46 -2.66 4.27 13.79
N ARG A 47 -1.46 3.70 13.61
CA ARG A 47 -0.47 3.53 14.71
C ARG A 47 0.09 4.86 15.25
N TYR A 48 -0.27 5.99 14.66
CA TYR A 48 0.14 7.31 15.13
C TYR A 48 -0.30 7.51 16.59
N GLY A 49 0.63 7.87 17.46
CA GLY A 49 0.39 8.10 18.90
C GLY A 49 0.42 6.85 19.79
N THR A 50 0.43 5.62 19.24
CA THR A 50 0.48 4.37 20.03
C THR A 50 1.82 3.62 19.93
N ALA A 51 2.64 3.96 18.93
CA ALA A 51 3.98 3.42 18.74
C ALA A 51 5.03 4.52 18.89
N LYS A 52 6.23 4.17 19.39
CA LYS A 52 7.37 5.09 19.42
C LYS A 52 7.67 5.59 18.01
N GLY A 53 8.12 6.85 17.89
CA GLY A 53 8.24 7.56 16.61
C GLY A 53 8.99 6.78 15.53
N ARG A 54 10.11 6.13 15.87
CA ARG A 54 10.89 5.32 14.92
C ARG A 54 10.09 4.13 14.37
N SER A 55 9.41 3.39 15.23
CA SER A 55 8.59 2.24 14.84
C SER A 55 7.41 2.66 13.97
N TYR A 56 6.75 3.77 14.34
CA TYR A 56 5.65 4.33 13.57
C TYR A 56 6.08 4.70 12.15
N TRP A 57 7.10 5.55 12.02
CA TRP A 57 7.52 6.08 10.72
C TRP A 57 8.02 4.99 9.77
N LEU A 58 8.75 4.00 10.28
CA LEU A 58 9.21 2.86 9.47
C LEU A 58 8.04 2.07 8.87
N VAL A 59 7.00 1.78 9.67
CA VAL A 59 5.83 1.05 9.17
C VAL A 59 4.94 1.92 8.28
N ALA A 60 4.74 3.20 8.62
CA ALA A 60 3.92 4.10 7.81
C ALA A 60 4.55 4.31 6.41
N LEU A 61 5.83 4.66 6.35
CA LEU A 61 6.55 4.81 5.08
C LEU A 61 6.62 3.49 4.31
N GLY A 62 6.87 2.38 5.00
CA GLY A 62 6.86 1.05 4.39
C GLY A 62 5.51 0.70 3.76
N ALA A 63 4.40 0.93 4.48
CA ALA A 63 3.06 0.72 3.93
C ALA A 63 2.74 1.65 2.75
N GLY A 64 3.19 2.91 2.78
CA GLY A 64 3.07 3.83 1.64
C GLY A 64 3.80 3.32 0.39
N LEU A 65 5.03 2.83 0.55
CA LEU A 65 5.79 2.21 -0.55
C LEU A 65 5.13 0.93 -1.06
N PHE A 66 4.51 0.15 -0.17
CA PHE A 66 3.77 -1.06 -0.55
C PHE A 66 2.58 -0.71 -1.45
N VAL A 67 1.79 0.30 -1.07
CA VAL A 67 0.67 0.81 -1.88
C VAL A 67 1.17 1.31 -3.24
N ILE A 68 2.30 2.02 -3.29
CA ILE A 68 2.89 2.49 -4.55
C ILE A 68 3.28 1.30 -5.44
N SER A 69 3.97 0.30 -4.88
CA SER A 69 4.35 -0.93 -5.58
C SER A 69 3.14 -1.62 -6.21
N ASP A 70 2.08 -1.84 -5.42
CA ASP A 70 0.87 -2.49 -5.88
C ASP A 70 0.12 -1.68 -6.93
N SER A 71 0.09 -0.35 -6.81
CA SER A 71 -0.54 0.51 -7.81
C SER A 71 0.18 0.45 -9.16
N VAL A 72 1.51 0.47 -9.16
CA VAL A 72 2.31 0.30 -10.38
C VAL A 72 2.08 -1.10 -10.97
N LEU A 73 2.04 -2.14 -10.14
CA LEU A 73 1.74 -3.50 -10.58
C LEU A 73 0.34 -3.62 -11.21
N ALA A 74 -0.67 -3.03 -10.58
CA ALA A 74 -2.05 -3.07 -11.06
C ALA A 74 -2.22 -2.29 -12.37
N ILE A 75 -1.64 -1.09 -12.48
CA ILE A 75 -1.68 -0.29 -13.71
C ILE A 75 -0.95 -1.02 -14.85
N ASN A 76 0.24 -1.57 -14.59
CA ASN A 76 1.02 -2.31 -15.57
C ASN A 76 0.30 -3.56 -16.08
N LYS A 77 -0.45 -4.24 -15.21
CA LYS A 77 -1.14 -5.49 -15.55
C LYS A 77 -2.53 -5.28 -16.17
N PHE A 78 -3.28 -4.27 -15.75
CA PHE A 78 -4.69 -4.11 -16.08
C PHE A 78 -5.04 -2.84 -16.85
N SER A 79 -4.12 -1.88 -17.00
CA SER A 79 -4.37 -0.66 -17.76
C SER A 79 -3.44 -0.48 -18.96
N ASN A 80 -2.18 -0.11 -18.72
CA ASN A 80 -1.21 0.21 -19.75
C ASN A 80 0.16 -0.33 -19.29
N PRO A 81 0.90 -1.05 -20.16
CA PRO A 81 2.24 -1.53 -19.81
C PRO A 81 3.15 -0.34 -19.49
N ILE A 82 3.90 -0.44 -18.40
CA ILE A 82 4.88 0.56 -18.00
C ILE A 82 6.28 0.03 -18.36
N PRO A 83 7.09 0.77 -19.14
CA PRO A 83 8.46 0.38 -19.41
C PRO A 83 9.24 0.20 -18.11
N ASN A 84 9.97 -0.92 -17.98
CA ASN A 84 10.75 -1.25 -16.79
C ASN A 84 9.94 -1.34 -15.47
N ALA A 85 8.62 -1.60 -15.55
CA ALA A 85 7.75 -1.71 -14.38
C ALA A 85 8.31 -2.64 -13.29
N GLY A 86 8.90 -3.78 -13.70
CA GLY A 86 9.45 -4.76 -12.78
C GLY A 86 10.49 -4.18 -11.82
N ILE A 87 11.36 -3.28 -12.29
CA ILE A 87 12.38 -2.64 -11.46
C ILE A 87 11.72 -1.72 -10.43
N ILE A 88 10.76 -0.89 -10.87
CA ILE A 88 10.05 0.06 -10.00
C ILE A 88 9.25 -0.69 -8.93
N ILE A 89 8.51 -1.73 -9.34
CA ILE A 89 7.72 -2.58 -8.45
C ILE A 89 8.66 -3.23 -7.43
N MET A 90 9.72 -3.90 -7.86
CA MET A 90 10.60 -4.61 -6.93
C MET A 90 11.35 -3.68 -5.98
N LEU A 91 11.83 -2.53 -6.45
CA LEU A 91 12.51 -1.55 -5.59
C LEU A 91 11.57 -1.02 -4.50
N THR A 92 10.38 -0.57 -4.89
CA THR A 92 9.38 -0.06 -3.93
C THR A 92 8.91 -1.15 -2.98
N TYR A 93 8.70 -2.38 -3.48
CA TYR A 93 8.32 -3.54 -2.69
C TYR A 93 9.36 -3.92 -1.63
N ILE A 94 10.63 -4.04 -2.01
CA ILE A 94 11.70 -4.44 -1.07
C ILE A 94 11.87 -3.38 0.02
N LEU A 95 11.86 -2.10 -0.35
CA LEU A 95 11.93 -1.00 0.62
C LEU A 95 10.69 -0.98 1.54
N ALA A 96 9.51 -1.30 1.00
CA ALA A 96 8.29 -1.43 1.77
C ALA A 96 8.40 -2.53 2.84
N GLN A 97 8.81 -3.73 2.43
CA GLN A 97 9.00 -4.86 3.34
C GLN A 97 10.06 -4.58 4.39
N TYR A 98 11.18 -3.99 3.98
CA TYR A 98 12.24 -3.60 4.91
C TYR A 98 11.71 -2.61 5.97
N GLY A 99 10.99 -1.58 5.57
CA GLY A 99 10.40 -0.59 6.48
C GLY A 99 9.40 -1.21 7.45
N ILE A 100 8.46 -2.03 6.95
CA ILE A 100 7.45 -2.70 7.77
C ILE A 100 8.12 -3.64 8.79
N THR A 101 9.07 -4.47 8.35
CA THR A 101 9.78 -5.42 9.21
C THR A 101 10.61 -4.71 10.26
N MET A 102 11.43 -3.72 9.88
CA MET A 102 12.26 -2.98 10.83
C MET A 102 11.42 -2.17 11.81
N GLY A 103 10.29 -1.60 11.37
CA GLY A 103 9.36 -0.90 12.23
C GLY A 103 8.65 -1.83 13.23
N ALA A 104 8.37 -3.08 12.83
CA ALA A 104 7.85 -4.12 13.72
C ALA A 104 8.89 -4.56 14.76
N ILE A 105 10.14 -4.83 14.35
CA ILE A 105 11.24 -5.17 15.26
C ILE A 105 11.49 -4.03 16.26
N ALA A 106 11.53 -2.79 15.78
CA ALA A 106 11.68 -1.63 16.65
C ALA A 106 10.58 -1.56 17.72
N ARG A 107 9.32 -1.90 17.36
CA ARG A 107 8.20 -1.91 18.33
C ARG A 107 8.41 -2.91 19.46
N ILE A 108 8.95 -4.09 19.13
CA ILE A 108 9.16 -5.20 20.07
C ILE A 108 10.30 -4.85 21.02
N ARG A 109 11.42 -4.34 20.50
CA ARG A 109 12.58 -3.92 21.31
C ARG A 109 12.26 -2.77 22.27
N ASP A 110 11.25 -1.98 21.92
CA ASP A 110 10.82 -0.79 22.65
C ASP A 110 9.70 -1.04 23.68
N ARG A 111 9.18 -2.27 23.76
CA ARG A 111 8.30 -2.73 24.85
C ARG A 111 9.12 -3.19 26.04
#